data_AF-A0A081RQN3-F1
#
_entry.id   AF-A0A081RQN3-F1
#
_cell.length_a   1.000
_cell.length_b   1.000
_cell.length_c   1.000
_cell.angle_alpha   90.00
_cell.angle_beta   90.00
_cell.angle_gamma   90.00
#
_symmetry.space_group_name_H-M   'P 1'
#
loop_
_entity.id
_entity.type
_entity.pdbx_description
1 polymer ?
#
loop_
_entity_poly.entity_id
_entity_poly.type
_entity_poly.pdbx_seq_one_letter_code
_entity_poly.pdbx_strand_id
1 'polypeptide(L)'
;MPKTIKLTVCTEGMTLNGFAVTREQIQQMADNYNPRLYAARLNLEHVKSLYPDSLFRHYALIQSANAYDVKDGPLQGKLALEVTVELDEEKDA
;
A
#
# COMPACT_ATOMS: atom_id res chain seq x y z
N MET A 1 -9.09 18.06 8.31
CA MET A 1 -10.09 17.23 7.58
C MET A 1 -9.35 16.00 7.08
N PRO A 2 -9.91 14.79 7.17
CA PRO A 2 -9.21 13.59 6.73
C PRO A 2 -8.88 13.70 5.23
N LYS A 3 -7.61 13.45 4.89
CA LYS A 3 -7.14 13.54 3.50
C LYS A 3 -7.03 12.15 2.91
N THR A 4 -7.81 11.88 1.88
CA THR A 4 -7.73 10.62 1.14
C THR A 4 -6.61 10.70 0.09
N ILE A 5 -5.72 9.70 0.09
CA ILE A 5 -4.64 9.55 -0.88
C ILE A 5 -4.71 8.18 -1.51
N LYS A 6 -4.52 8.11 -2.82
CA LYS A 6 -4.37 6.86 -3.58
C LYS A 6 -2.92 6.68 -3.99
N LEU A 7 -2.35 5.52 -3.71
CA LEU A 7 -0.95 5.21 -3.97
C LEU A 7 -0.83 3.88 -4.70
N THR A 8 -0.05 3.85 -5.78
CA THR A 8 0.39 2.60 -6.38
C THR A 8 1.56 2.05 -5.56
N VAL A 9 1.33 0.94 -4.86
CA VAL A 9 2.33 0.35 -3.93
C VAL A 9 3.13 -0.78 -4.56
N CYS A 10 2.62 -1.39 -5.62
CA CYS A 10 3.29 -2.47 -6.32
C CYS A 10 2.78 -2.60 -7.76
N THR A 11 3.60 -3.15 -8.63
CA THR A 11 3.24 -3.55 -10.01
C THR A 11 3.82 -4.92 -10.30
N GLU A 12 3.17 -5.70 -11.17
CA GLU A 12 3.70 -7.01 -11.54
C GLU A 12 5.10 -6.94 -12.18
N GLY A 13 5.88 -8.00 -11.94
CA GLY A 13 7.23 -8.16 -12.47
C GLY A 13 8.29 -8.33 -11.39
N MET A 14 9.55 -8.19 -11.81
CA MET A 14 10.72 -8.48 -10.98
C MET A 14 10.96 -7.40 -9.93
N THR A 15 11.23 -7.83 -8.70
CA THR A 15 11.68 -6.99 -7.59
C THR A 15 13.21 -6.98 -7.49
N LEU A 16 13.75 -6.03 -6.74
CA LEU A 16 15.21 -5.86 -6.54
C LEU A 16 15.88 -7.09 -5.90
N ASN A 17 15.15 -7.88 -5.12
CA ASN A 17 15.64 -9.09 -4.49
C ASN A 17 15.44 -10.37 -5.34
N GLY A 18 15.07 -10.22 -6.62
CA GLY A 18 15.06 -11.33 -7.59
C GLY A 18 13.81 -12.20 -7.61
N PHE A 19 12.74 -11.78 -6.92
CA PHE A 19 11.44 -12.48 -6.96
C PHE A 19 10.47 -11.73 -7.87
N ALA A 20 9.61 -12.46 -8.58
CA ALA A 20 8.56 -11.83 -9.36
C ALA A 20 7.30 -11.66 -8.51
N VAL A 21 6.70 -10.47 -8.55
CA VAL A 21 5.31 -10.27 -8.15
C VAL A 21 4.43 -10.64 -9.33
N THR A 22 3.64 -11.69 -9.16
CA THR A 22 2.72 -12.20 -10.20
C THR A 22 1.43 -11.39 -10.25
N ARG A 23 0.75 -11.42 -11.39
CA ARG A 23 -0.57 -10.80 -11.59
C ARG A 23 -1.58 -11.36 -10.58
N GLU A 24 -1.54 -12.67 -10.40
CA GLU A 24 -2.43 -13.41 -9.51
C GLU A 24 -2.24 -12.98 -8.06
N GLN A 25 -0.99 -12.77 -7.61
CA GLN A 25 -0.72 -12.26 -6.27
C GLN A 25 -1.32 -10.86 -6.08
N ILE A 26 -1.21 -9.96 -7.07
CA ILE A 26 -1.80 -8.62 -6.99
C ILE A 26 -3.32 -8.70 -6.91
N GLN A 27 -3.94 -9.51 -7.76
CA GLN A 27 -5.39 -9.69 -7.74
C GLN A 27 -5.86 -10.26 -6.41
N GLN A 28 -5.18 -11.29 -5.89
CA GLN A 28 -5.47 -11.86 -4.58
C GLN A 28 -5.30 -10.85 -3.43
N MET A 29 -4.29 -9.97 -3.49
CA MET A 29 -4.12 -8.92 -2.50
C MET A 29 -5.30 -7.94 -2.51
N ALA A 30 -5.78 -7.54 -3.69
CA ALA A 30 -6.92 -6.65 -3.81
C ALA A 30 -8.23 -7.31 -3.34
N ASP A 31 -8.49 -8.56 -3.78
CA ASP A 31 -9.76 -9.25 -3.53
C ASP A 31 -9.94 -9.62 -2.05
N ASN A 32 -8.86 -9.99 -1.37
CA ASN A 32 -8.96 -10.52 -0.02
C ASN A 32 -8.87 -9.42 1.05
N TYR A 33 -8.33 -8.24 0.74
CA TYR A 33 -8.00 -7.23 1.73
C TYR A 33 -9.22 -6.81 2.55
N ASN A 34 -9.13 -6.99 3.88
CA ASN A 34 -10.18 -6.61 4.81
C ASN A 34 -9.58 -5.94 6.06
N PRO A 35 -9.64 -4.61 6.18
CA PRO A 35 -9.03 -3.90 7.31
C PRO A 35 -9.69 -4.22 8.66
N ARG A 36 -10.89 -4.83 8.67
CA ARG A 36 -11.52 -5.32 9.90
C ARG A 36 -10.93 -6.63 10.42
N LEU A 37 -10.34 -7.45 9.53
CA LEU A 37 -9.68 -8.71 9.90
C LEU A 37 -8.17 -8.51 10.06
N TYR A 38 -7.54 -7.80 9.13
CA TYR A 38 -6.12 -7.51 9.14
C TYR A 38 -5.87 -6.10 8.57
N ALA A 39 -5.46 -5.20 9.46
CA ALA A 39 -5.17 -3.81 9.14
C ALA A 39 -3.72 -3.66 8.69
N ALA A 40 -3.52 -2.96 7.57
CA ALA A 40 -2.19 -2.53 7.12
C ALA A 40 -2.04 -1.04 7.47
N ARG A 41 -0.83 -0.62 7.86
CA ARG A 41 -0.51 0.79 8.09
C ARG A 41 0.72 1.20 7.28
N LEU A 42 0.76 2.47 6.90
CA LEU A 42 1.86 3.05 6.16
C LEU A 42 3.08 3.25 7.07
N ASN A 43 4.23 2.73 6.63
CA ASN A 43 5.55 3.00 7.21
C ASN A 43 6.37 3.72 6.13
N LEU A 44 6.80 4.94 6.41
CA LEU A 44 7.49 5.77 5.41
C LEU A 44 8.99 5.45 5.35
N GLU A 45 9.59 5.04 6.46
CA GLU A 45 11.04 4.94 6.63
C GLU A 45 11.58 3.51 6.50
N HIS A 46 10.69 2.51 6.40
CA HIS A 46 11.03 1.08 6.47
C HIS A 46 11.79 0.69 7.76
N VAL A 47 11.69 1.51 8.80
CA VAL A 47 12.26 1.28 10.13
C VAL A 47 11.12 1.16 11.13
N LYS A 48 11.26 0.25 12.11
CA LYS A 48 10.29 0.08 13.18
C LYS A 48 10.86 0.63 14.48
N SER A 49 10.15 1.55 15.12
CA SER A 49 10.48 1.98 16.47
C SER A 49 10.00 0.98 17.52
N LEU A 50 10.69 0.95 18.66
CA LEU A 50 10.20 0.32 19.88
C LEU A 50 9.17 1.19 20.62
N TYR A 51 9.15 2.49 20.34
CA TYR A 51 8.28 3.46 21.00
C TYR A 51 7.16 3.92 20.06
N PRO A 52 5.89 3.96 20.52
CA PRO A 52 4.73 4.28 19.69
C PRO A 52 4.66 5.75 19.24
N ASP A 53 5.25 6.66 20.01
CA ASP A 53 5.28 8.12 19.80
C ASP A 53 6.50 8.59 18.98
N SER A 54 7.25 7.65 18.41
CA SER A 54 8.45 7.93 17.64
C SER A 54 8.16 8.56 16.26
N LEU A 55 9.19 9.21 15.70
CA LEU A 55 9.23 9.61 14.29
C LEU A 55 9.19 8.41 13.32
N PHE A 56 9.50 7.18 13.78
CA PHE A 56 9.42 5.95 12.99
C PHE A 56 8.17 5.12 13.30
N ARG A 57 7.07 5.78 13.69
CA ARG A 57 5.78 5.13 13.93
C ARG A 57 5.08 4.79 12.60
N HIS A 58 4.03 3.98 12.68
CA HIS A 58 3.18 3.72 11.52
C HIS A 58 2.10 4.81 11.48
N TYR A 59 2.09 5.59 10.41
CA TYR A 59 1.23 6.77 10.27
C TYR A 59 -0.20 6.32 9.96
N ALA A 60 -0.55 6.19 8.70
CA ALA A 60 -1.95 6.04 8.32
C ALA A 60 -2.42 4.60 8.14
N LEU A 61 -3.72 4.38 8.35
CA LEU A 61 -4.40 3.12 8.07
C LEU A 61 -4.74 3.00 6.58
N ILE A 62 -4.51 1.82 6.02
CA ILE A 62 -4.97 1.49 4.67
C ILE A 62 -6.47 1.16 4.73
N GLN A 63 -7.28 1.87 3.94
CA GLN A 63 -8.75 1.71 3.91
C GLN A 63 -9.20 0.68 2.88
N SER A 64 -8.52 0.61 1.74
CA SER A 64 -8.82 -0.36 0.69
C SER A 64 -7.60 -0.66 -0.18
N ALA A 65 -7.67 -1.80 -0.87
CA ALA A 65 -6.72 -2.20 -1.90
C ALA A 65 -7.51 -2.49 -3.19
N ASN A 66 -6.97 -2.10 -4.34
CA ASN A 66 -7.59 -2.29 -5.65
C ASN A 66 -6.53 -2.66 -6.68
N ALA A 67 -6.83 -3.63 -7.55
CA ALA A 67 -6.00 -3.96 -8.69
C ALA A 67 -6.46 -3.18 -9.94
N TYR A 68 -5.51 -2.70 -10.75
CA TYR A 68 -5.84 -2.05 -12.03
C TYR A 68 -4.74 -2.24 -13.07
N ASP A 69 -5.12 -2.32 -14.35
CA ASP A 69 -4.15 -2.34 -15.46
C ASP A 69 -3.62 -0.93 -15.71
N VAL A 70 -2.29 -0.82 -15.75
CA VAL A 70 -1.60 0.42 -16.09
C VAL A 70 -1.79 0.72 -17.58
N LYS A 71 -2.35 1.89 -17.87
CA LYS A 71 -2.73 2.27 -19.25
C LYS A 71 -1.62 2.90 -20.06
N ASP A 72 -0.68 3.58 -19.39
CA ASP A 72 0.32 4.42 -20.05
C ASP A 72 1.71 4.28 -19.40
N GLY A 73 2.76 4.64 -20.15
CA GLY A 73 4.14 4.69 -19.67
C GLY A 73 4.87 3.34 -19.70
N PRO A 74 6.08 3.26 -19.09
CA PRO A 74 6.95 2.08 -19.19
C PRO A 74 6.38 0.79 -18.60
N LEU A 75 5.33 0.90 -17.78
CA LEU A 75 4.65 -0.22 -17.14
C LEU A 75 3.30 -0.53 -17.79
N GLN A 76 3.01 0.01 -18.97
CA GLN A 76 1.77 -0.26 -19.70
C GLN A 76 1.50 -1.77 -19.84
N GLY A 77 0.25 -2.17 -19.58
CA GLY A 77 -0.20 -3.56 -19.66
C GLY A 77 0.12 -4.41 -18.42
N LYS A 78 0.80 -3.84 -17.43
CA LYS A 78 1.03 -4.50 -16.14
C LYS A 78 -0.13 -4.27 -15.19
N LEU A 79 -0.43 -5.27 -14.36
CA LEU A 79 -1.33 -5.10 -13.23
C LEU A 79 -0.61 -4.41 -12.07
N ALA A 80 -1.28 -3.44 -11.46
CA ALA A 80 -0.79 -2.64 -10.35
C ALA A 80 -1.72 -2.75 -9.15
N LEU A 81 -1.15 -2.69 -7.95
CA LEU A 81 -1.88 -2.59 -6.69
C LEU A 81 -1.94 -1.13 -6.26
N GLU A 82 -3.14 -0.56 -6.26
CA GLU A 82 -3.46 0.71 -5.64
C GLU A 82 -3.96 0.48 -4.21
N VAL A 83 -3.56 1.32 -3.26
CA VAL A 83 -4.18 1.40 -1.95
C VAL A 83 -4.76 2.77 -1.72
N THR A 84 -5.89 2.82 -1.01
CA THR A 84 -6.48 4.06 -0.52
C THR A 84 -6.11 4.24 0.94
N VAL A 85 -5.57 5.40 1.26
CA VAL A 85 -5.12 5.79 2.60
C VAL A 85 -5.93 7.00 3.05
N GLU A 86 -6.33 7.00 4.31
CA GLU A 86 -6.95 8.18 4.94
C GLU A 86 -5.98 8.72 5.98
N LEU A 87 -5.50 9.94 5.77
CA LEU A 87 -4.64 10.64 6.72
C LEU A 87 -5.51 11.43 7.70
N ASP A 88 -5.34 11.17 8.98
CA ASP A 88 -5.97 11.90 10.06
C ASP A 88 -4.89 12.72 10.80
N GLU A 89 -4.93 14.04 10.65
CA GLU A 89 -3.92 14.94 11.23
C GLU A 89 -3.89 14.92 12.76
N GLU A 90 -4.91 14.42 13.46
CA GLU A 90 -4.87 14.29 14.93
C GLU A 90 -4.36 12.92 15.36
N LYS A 91 -4.75 11.86 14.64
CA LYS A 91 -4.34 10.48 14.98
C LYS A 91 -2.97 10.08 14.42
N ASP A 92 -2.57 10.69 13.32
CA ASP A 92 -1.34 10.38 12.60
C ASP A 92 -0.24 11.45 12.82
N ALA A 93 -0.52 12.53 13.55
CA ALA A 93 0.47 13.55 13.98
C ALA A 93 1.43 13.07 15.07
#